data_AF-A0A1Y5IEI8-F1
#
_entry.id   AF-A0A1Y5IEI8-F1
#
_cell.length_a   1.000
_cell.length_b   1.000
_cell.length_c   1.000
_cell.angle_alpha   90.00
_cell.angle_beta   90.00
_cell.angle_gamma   90.00
#
_symmetry.space_group_name_H-M   'P 1'
#
loop_
_entity.id
_entity.type
_entity.pdbx_description
1 polymer ?
#
loop_
_entity_poly.entity_id
_entity_poly.type
_entity_poly.pdbx_seq_one_letter_code
_entity_poly.pdbx_strand_id
1 'polypeptide(L)'
;MRAIATRATATPCNDVRRRAERPRARRSSTRTITRAGFDPNDPLTWNATEADVDESDFVADTSGVTDVAVSVDVQTMSDADLATMLGVAGAASPTMLDDEALLALRASEAEEAKRANDCASCIAEGQRLYSSGKYEEALATFERAGTLPGSGPVRYRKSVVAPAGPSAGFKPRELSSGEEIAIAYNKACCHANIGNVEEGLASLLTALERGYDQYPAIRADADIASLREDSRFEVIMARFEPQSTLGKLFDAFNGPKKGVSMLDGIKNIFEK
;
A
#
# COMPACT_ATOMS: atom_id res chain seq x y z
N MET A 1 11.77 -70.99 -5.47
CA MET A 1 10.79 -71.29 -6.54
C MET A 1 9.41 -70.86 -6.08
N ARG A 2 8.64 -70.30 -7.01
CA ARG A 2 7.21 -69.87 -6.95
C ARG A 2 6.92 -68.47 -6.42
N ALA A 3 6.86 -67.57 -7.40
CA ALA A 3 6.14 -66.31 -7.40
C ALA A 3 4.61 -66.53 -7.32
N ILE A 4 3.90 -65.62 -6.67
CA ILE A 4 2.46 -65.40 -6.87
C ILE A 4 2.23 -63.90 -6.97
N ALA A 5 1.93 -63.46 -8.19
CA ALA A 5 1.48 -62.11 -8.52
C ALA A 5 -0.02 -61.99 -8.21
N THR A 6 -0.42 -60.93 -7.52
CA THR A 6 -1.82 -60.53 -7.41
C THR A 6 -2.06 -59.25 -8.19
N ARG A 7 -3.11 -59.31 -9.00
CA ARG A 7 -3.45 -58.47 -10.14
C ARG A 7 -4.38 -57.36 -9.68
N ALA A 8 -4.02 -56.11 -9.95
CA ALA A 8 -4.86 -54.94 -9.67
C ALA A 8 -6.12 -54.95 -10.56
N THR A 9 -7.30 -54.81 -9.97
CA THR A 9 -8.57 -54.64 -10.67
C THR A 9 -8.82 -53.16 -10.93
N ALA A 10 -8.88 -52.78 -12.20
CA ALA A 10 -9.19 -51.43 -12.67
C ALA A 10 -10.71 -51.15 -12.59
N THR A 11 -11.07 -50.02 -11.99
CA THR A 11 -12.44 -49.48 -11.99
C THR A 11 -12.65 -48.63 -13.25
N PRO A 12 -13.73 -48.82 -14.04
CA PRO A 12 -13.99 -47.96 -15.19
C PRO A 12 -14.59 -46.62 -14.77
N CYS A 13 -13.94 -45.53 -15.16
CA CYS A 13 -14.44 -44.17 -15.01
C CYS A 13 -15.44 -43.87 -16.14
N ASN A 14 -16.72 -43.71 -15.81
CA ASN A 14 -17.76 -43.31 -16.76
C ASN A 14 -17.72 -41.78 -16.95
N ASP A 15 -17.09 -41.32 -18.03
CA ASP A 15 -17.01 -39.90 -18.39
C ASP A 15 -18.23 -39.50 -19.23
N VAL A 16 -19.29 -39.01 -18.56
CA VAL A 16 -20.47 -38.46 -19.21
C VAL A 16 -20.24 -36.97 -19.47
N ARG A 17 -19.78 -36.64 -20.68
CA ARG A 17 -19.67 -35.27 -21.17
C ARG A 17 -21.07 -34.62 -21.29
N ARG A 18 -21.47 -33.82 -20.29
CA ARG A 18 -22.62 -32.91 -20.42
C ARG A 18 -22.20 -31.66 -21.20
N ARG A 19 -22.75 -31.52 -22.40
CA ARG A 19 -22.65 -30.33 -23.26
C ARG A 19 -23.49 -29.21 -22.63
N ALA A 20 -22.84 -28.20 -22.05
CA ALA A 20 -23.51 -27.01 -21.52
C ALA A 20 -23.99 -26.12 -22.68
N GLU A 21 -25.30 -25.97 -22.82
CA GLU A 21 -25.91 -25.02 -23.76
C GLU A 21 -25.73 -23.59 -23.22
N ARG A 22 -25.15 -22.70 -24.03
CA ARG A 22 -25.01 -21.28 -23.72
C ARG A 22 -26.34 -20.56 -24.04
N PRO A 23 -26.90 -19.74 -23.14
CA PRO A 23 -28.08 -18.95 -23.46
C PRO A 23 -27.72 -17.82 -24.43
N ARG A 24 -28.54 -17.65 -25.49
CA ARG A 24 -28.45 -16.53 -26.44
C ARG A 24 -28.75 -15.22 -25.72
N ALA A 25 -27.83 -14.26 -25.80
CA ALA A 25 -28.04 -12.89 -25.35
C ALA A 25 -29.24 -12.27 -26.08
N ARG A 26 -30.25 -11.81 -25.33
CA ARG A 26 -31.32 -10.95 -25.84
C ARG A 26 -30.69 -9.64 -26.30
N ARG A 27 -30.82 -9.32 -27.59
CA ARG A 27 -30.51 -7.98 -28.10
C ARG A 27 -31.46 -6.98 -27.43
N SER A 28 -30.90 -6.02 -26.70
CA SER A 28 -31.61 -4.85 -26.20
C SER A 28 -31.99 -3.96 -27.39
N SER A 29 -33.29 -3.93 -27.70
CA SER A 29 -33.88 -2.95 -28.62
C SER A 29 -33.91 -1.60 -27.92
N THR A 30 -32.98 -0.70 -28.24
CA THR A 30 -33.10 0.71 -27.91
C THR A 30 -34.24 1.33 -28.74
N ARG A 31 -35.33 1.72 -28.08
CA ARG A 31 -36.38 2.56 -28.71
C ARG A 31 -35.80 3.94 -28.92
N THR A 32 -35.56 4.30 -30.17
CA THR A 32 -35.27 5.69 -30.56
C THR A 32 -36.53 6.52 -30.34
N ILE A 33 -36.44 7.54 -29.47
CA ILE A 33 -37.48 8.56 -29.38
C ILE A 33 -37.28 9.46 -30.60
N THR A 34 -38.08 9.27 -31.63
CA THR A 34 -38.07 10.15 -32.81
C THR A 34 -38.78 11.45 -32.44
N ARG A 35 -38.09 12.59 -32.51
CA ARG A 35 -38.74 13.90 -32.65
C ARG A 35 -39.65 13.83 -33.87
N ALA A 36 -40.92 14.26 -33.76
CA ALA A 36 -41.79 14.34 -34.92
C ALA A 36 -41.14 15.31 -35.93
N GLY A 37 -40.98 14.87 -37.18
CA GLY A 37 -40.42 15.71 -38.26
C GLY A 37 -38.91 15.63 -38.52
N PHE A 38 -38.13 14.83 -37.77
CA PHE A 38 -36.69 14.64 -38.04
C PHE A 38 -36.44 13.40 -38.92
N ASP A 39 -35.88 13.58 -40.13
CA ASP A 39 -35.44 12.51 -41.04
C ASP A 39 -33.90 12.49 -41.19
N PRO A 40 -33.23 11.39 -40.79
CA PRO A 40 -31.77 11.26 -40.92
C PRO A 40 -31.20 11.34 -42.34
N ASN A 41 -31.99 11.10 -43.39
CA ASN A 41 -31.55 11.18 -44.78
C ASN A 41 -32.01 12.46 -45.51
N ASP A 42 -32.70 13.36 -44.82
CA ASP A 42 -33.08 14.66 -45.36
C ASP A 42 -32.41 15.79 -44.54
N PRO A 43 -31.37 16.46 -45.09
CA PRO A 43 -30.62 17.48 -44.36
C PRO A 43 -31.46 18.72 -44.04
N LEU A 44 -32.60 18.94 -44.70
CA LEU A 44 -33.49 20.08 -44.42
C LEU A 44 -34.26 19.92 -43.10
N THR A 45 -34.40 18.67 -42.62
CA THR A 45 -35.12 18.38 -41.38
C THR A 45 -34.25 18.46 -40.12
N TRP A 46 -32.93 18.56 -40.29
CA TRP A 46 -31.99 18.55 -39.17
C TRP A 46 -32.04 19.81 -38.32
N ASN A 47 -32.48 20.92 -38.91
CA ASN A 47 -32.54 22.23 -38.27
C ASN A 47 -33.96 22.84 -38.25
N ALA A 48 -34.99 22.04 -38.51
CA ALA A 48 -36.37 22.53 -38.45
C ALA A 48 -36.75 22.85 -37.00
N THR A 49 -36.73 24.13 -36.64
CA THR A 49 -37.34 24.67 -35.42
C THR A 49 -38.82 24.83 -35.64
N GLU A 50 -39.64 24.30 -34.72
CA GLU A 50 -41.09 24.35 -34.84
C GLU A 50 -41.60 25.79 -34.90
N ALA A 51 -42.45 26.04 -35.90
CA ALA A 51 -43.24 27.24 -36.15
C ALA A 51 -42.51 28.43 -36.77
N ASP A 52 -42.92 28.71 -38.02
CA ASP A 52 -43.02 30.05 -38.60
C ASP A 52 -43.56 31.04 -37.56
N VAL A 53 -42.68 31.88 -37.01
CA VAL A 53 -43.04 33.13 -36.34
C VAL A 53 -42.51 34.27 -37.20
N ASP A 54 -43.44 35.12 -37.64
CA ASP A 54 -43.26 36.26 -38.53
C ASP A 54 -41.95 37.03 -38.33
N GLU A 55 -41.08 36.97 -39.34
CA GLU A 55 -39.91 37.84 -39.52
C GLU A 55 -40.35 39.24 -39.99
N SER A 56 -41.13 39.95 -39.17
CA SER A 56 -41.53 41.34 -39.49
C SER A 56 -41.56 42.30 -38.30
N ASP A 57 -40.88 42.00 -37.18
CA ASP A 57 -40.88 42.90 -36.01
C ASP A 57 -39.52 43.10 -35.30
N PHE A 58 -38.40 42.68 -35.91
CA PHE A 58 -37.05 42.96 -35.37
C PHE A 58 -36.29 44.03 -36.17
N VAL A 59 -36.91 45.20 -36.34
CA VAL A 59 -36.20 46.44 -36.72
C VAL A 59 -36.47 47.52 -35.68
N ALA A 60 -35.81 47.40 -34.53
CA ALA A 60 -35.73 48.48 -33.55
C ALA A 60 -34.28 48.69 -33.10
N ASP A 61 -33.72 49.78 -33.63
CA ASP A 61 -32.74 50.68 -32.99
C ASP A 61 -31.35 50.14 -32.62
N THR A 62 -30.44 50.17 -33.60
CA THR A 62 -28.98 50.05 -33.37
C THR A 62 -28.26 51.41 -33.31
N SER A 63 -28.97 52.53 -33.09
CA SER A 63 -28.35 53.87 -33.13
C SER A 63 -27.48 54.23 -31.91
N GLY A 64 -27.15 53.26 -31.05
CA GLY A 64 -26.43 53.50 -29.78
C GLY A 64 -25.17 52.67 -29.52
N VAL A 65 -24.72 51.79 -30.42
CA VAL A 65 -23.39 51.16 -30.29
C VAL A 65 -22.38 52.00 -31.05
N THR A 66 -21.63 52.82 -30.31
CA THR A 66 -20.36 53.32 -30.81
C THR A 66 -19.40 52.14 -30.85
N ASP A 67 -19.27 51.58 -32.04
CA ASP A 67 -18.28 50.57 -32.36
C ASP A 67 -16.90 51.27 -32.26
N VAL A 68 -16.34 51.32 -31.05
CA VAL A 68 -14.90 51.54 -30.88
C VAL A 68 -14.25 50.25 -31.36
N ALA A 69 -14.16 50.12 -32.68
CA ALA A 69 -13.42 49.08 -33.35
C ALA A 69 -11.94 49.32 -33.07
N VAL A 70 -11.48 48.93 -31.88
CA VAL A 70 -10.11 48.47 -31.74
C VAL A 70 -10.07 47.21 -32.59
N SER A 71 -9.52 47.33 -33.78
CA SER A 71 -9.24 46.22 -34.69
C SER A 71 -8.12 45.38 -34.08
N VAL A 72 -8.45 44.66 -33.01
CA VAL A 72 -7.60 43.60 -32.49
C VAL A 72 -7.77 42.45 -33.45
N ASP A 73 -6.72 42.17 -34.23
CA ASP A 73 -6.71 41.07 -35.17
C ASP A 73 -6.66 39.75 -34.41
N VAL A 74 -7.85 39.24 -34.07
CA VAL A 74 -8.08 37.99 -33.32
C VAL A 74 -7.36 36.81 -33.98
N GLN A 75 -7.13 36.87 -35.30
CA GLN A 75 -6.45 35.82 -36.05
C GLN A 75 -4.95 35.69 -35.73
N THR A 76 -4.36 36.71 -35.10
CA THR A 76 -2.92 36.74 -34.76
C THR A 76 -2.63 36.51 -33.28
N MET A 77 -3.67 36.44 -32.44
CA MET A 77 -3.50 36.21 -31.00
C MET A 77 -3.11 34.77 -30.71
N SER A 78 -2.28 34.56 -29.68
CA SER A 78 -1.99 33.21 -29.22
C SER A 78 -3.20 32.61 -28.50
N ASP A 79 -3.33 31.29 -28.53
CA ASP A 79 -4.41 30.58 -27.82
C ASP A 79 -4.42 30.91 -26.31
N ALA A 80 -3.26 31.25 -25.73
CA ALA A 80 -3.12 31.67 -24.34
C ALA A 80 -3.72 33.07 -24.07
N ASP A 81 -3.55 33.99 -25.02
CA ASP A 81 -4.10 35.35 -24.91
C ASP A 81 -5.62 35.34 -25.10
N LEU A 82 -6.12 34.49 -26.01
CA LEU A 82 -7.55 34.25 -26.20
C LEU A 82 -8.18 33.59 -24.96
N ALA A 83 -7.51 32.60 -24.36
CA ALA A 83 -7.96 31.96 -23.12
C ALA A 83 -8.03 32.95 -21.96
N THR A 84 -7.10 33.91 -21.90
CA THR A 84 -7.11 34.98 -20.90
C THR A 84 -8.29 35.94 -21.10
N MET A 85 -8.56 36.33 -22.35
CA MET A 85 -9.69 37.20 -22.70
C MET A 85 -11.06 36.54 -22.43
N LEU A 86 -11.15 35.22 -22.62
CA LEU A 86 -12.34 34.43 -22.32
C LEU A 86 -12.46 34.03 -20.84
N GLY A 87 -11.50 34.42 -19.99
CA GLY A 87 -11.50 34.08 -18.56
C GLY A 87 -11.28 32.60 -18.26
N VAL A 88 -10.79 31.82 -19.24
CA VAL A 88 -10.52 30.38 -19.16
C VAL A 88 -9.03 30.06 -19.20
N ALA A 89 -8.17 31.02 -18.81
CA ALA A 89 -6.73 30.82 -18.73
C ALA A 89 -6.41 29.59 -17.86
N GLY A 90 -5.85 28.55 -18.48
CA GLY A 90 -5.55 27.26 -17.84
C GLY A 90 -6.56 26.13 -18.10
N ALA A 91 -7.62 26.36 -18.88
CA ALA A 91 -8.53 25.30 -19.32
C ALA A 91 -7.81 24.35 -20.31
N ALA A 92 -7.36 23.21 -19.82
CA ALA A 92 -6.87 22.12 -20.66
C ALA A 92 -8.06 21.37 -21.28
N SER A 93 -7.99 21.07 -22.59
CA SER A 93 -9.00 20.23 -23.24
C SER A 93 -9.00 18.83 -22.59
N PRO A 94 -10.17 18.27 -22.22
CA PRO A 94 -10.24 16.91 -21.70
C PRO A 94 -9.71 15.93 -22.74
N THR A 95 -8.51 15.39 -22.51
CA THR A 95 -7.96 14.33 -23.34
C THR A 95 -8.54 13.00 -22.88
N MET A 96 -9.17 12.27 -23.80
CA MET A 96 -9.57 10.88 -23.56
C MET A 96 -8.30 10.04 -23.35
N LEU A 97 -8.12 9.51 -22.14
CA LEU A 97 -7.09 8.51 -21.87
C LEU A 97 -7.38 7.29 -22.74
N ASP A 98 -6.39 6.82 -23.49
CA ASP A 98 -6.48 5.53 -24.15
C ASP A 98 -6.44 4.40 -23.11
N ASP A 99 -6.90 3.21 -23.52
CA ASP A 99 -6.97 2.05 -22.64
C ASP A 99 -5.58 1.68 -22.09
N GLU A 100 -4.51 1.98 -22.85
CA GLU A 100 -3.12 1.76 -22.46
C GLU A 100 -2.66 2.72 -21.34
N ALA A 101 -2.91 4.03 -21.47
CA ALA A 101 -2.58 5.01 -20.44
C ALA A 101 -3.39 4.79 -19.16
N LEU A 102 -4.67 4.39 -19.27
CA LEU A 102 -5.49 4.07 -18.10
C LEU A 102 -4.97 2.82 -17.36
N LEU A 103 -4.50 1.80 -18.09
CA LEU A 103 -3.87 0.63 -17.50
C LEU A 103 -2.51 0.96 -16.87
N ALA A 104 -1.71 1.83 -17.50
CA ALA A 104 -0.45 2.29 -16.96
C ALA A 104 -0.64 3.05 -15.63
N LEU A 105 -1.63 3.94 -15.55
CA LEU A 105 -1.99 4.66 -14.32
C LEU A 105 -2.42 3.71 -13.20
N ARG A 106 -3.33 2.77 -13.50
CA ARG A 106 -3.75 1.76 -12.51
C ARG A 106 -2.60 0.83 -12.09
N ALA A 107 -1.69 0.51 -12.99
CA ALA A 107 -0.50 -0.27 -12.68
C ALA A 107 0.47 0.51 -11.79
N SER A 108 0.67 1.81 -12.03
CA SER A 108 1.48 2.66 -11.14
C SER A 108 0.84 2.80 -9.77
N GLU A 109 -0.47 3.01 -9.69
CA GLU A 109 -1.21 3.08 -8.42
C GLU A 109 -1.14 1.76 -7.65
N ALA A 110 -1.26 0.62 -8.34
CA ALA A 110 -1.14 -0.69 -7.72
C ALA A 110 0.29 -0.97 -7.22
N GLU A 111 1.32 -0.53 -7.94
CA GLU A 111 2.71 -0.61 -7.49
C GLU A 111 2.99 0.33 -6.32
N GLU A 112 2.40 1.52 -6.31
CA GLU A 112 2.49 2.47 -5.20
C GLU A 112 1.77 1.93 -3.96
N ALA A 113 0.60 1.31 -4.13
CA ALA A 113 -0.11 0.61 -3.06
C ALA A 113 0.68 -0.61 -2.55
N LYS A 114 1.41 -1.33 -3.41
CA LYS A 114 2.31 -2.41 -2.94
C LYS A 114 3.50 -1.85 -2.17
N ARG A 115 4.11 -0.75 -2.62
CA ARG A 115 5.19 -0.07 -1.89
C ARG A 115 4.70 0.50 -0.56
N ALA A 116 3.47 0.99 -0.50
CA ALA A 116 2.83 1.43 0.73
C ALA A 116 2.61 0.27 1.73
N ASN A 117 2.54 -0.97 1.24
CA ASN A 117 2.39 -2.19 2.02
C ASN A 117 3.71 -2.96 2.22
N ASP A 118 4.85 -2.29 2.04
CA ASP A 118 6.17 -2.86 2.35
C ASP A 118 6.58 -2.50 3.78
N CYS A 119 7.31 -3.41 4.44
CA CYS A 119 7.77 -3.22 5.81
C CYS A 119 8.61 -1.94 5.97
N ALA A 120 9.57 -1.71 5.08
CA ALA A 120 10.45 -0.54 5.13
C ALA A 120 9.67 0.78 5.00
N SER A 121 8.65 0.83 4.14
CA SER A 121 7.79 2.00 3.98
C SER A 121 7.01 2.29 5.27
N CYS A 122 6.47 1.26 5.93
CA CYS A 122 5.81 1.42 7.23
C CYS A 122 6.79 1.85 8.33
N ILE A 123 8.02 1.35 8.35
CA ILE A 123 9.05 1.81 9.30
C ILE A 123 9.34 3.31 9.08
N ALA A 124 9.50 3.75 7.83
CA ALA A 124 9.72 5.15 7.51
C ALA A 124 8.52 6.04 7.90
N GLU A 125 7.29 5.58 7.66
CA GLU A 125 6.07 6.25 8.11
C GLU A 125 6.03 6.37 9.65
N GLY A 126 6.31 5.28 10.36
CA GLY A 126 6.39 5.25 11.82
C GLY A 126 7.43 6.23 12.36
N GLN A 127 8.60 6.34 11.73
CA GLN A 127 9.64 7.32 12.10
C GLN A 127 9.18 8.77 11.87
N ARG A 128 8.40 9.04 10.82
CA ARG A 128 7.83 10.38 10.58
C ARG A 128 6.78 10.74 11.63
N LEU A 129 5.92 9.79 12.02
CA LEU A 129 4.94 9.96 13.09
C LEU A 129 5.63 10.16 14.44
N TYR A 130 6.68 9.38 14.71
CA TYR A 130 7.53 9.51 15.89
C TYR A 130 8.15 10.91 15.98
N SER A 131 8.76 11.39 14.88
CA SER A 131 9.33 12.74 14.81
C SER A 131 8.29 13.85 14.97
N SER A 132 7.01 13.54 14.74
CA SER A 132 5.88 14.46 14.94
C SER A 132 5.32 14.42 16.37
N GLY A 133 5.90 13.60 17.27
CA GLY A 133 5.45 13.42 18.65
C GLY A 133 4.20 12.54 18.81
N LYS A 134 3.76 11.86 17.74
CA LYS A 134 2.57 11.01 17.74
C LYS A 134 2.94 9.56 18.06
N TYR A 135 3.29 9.30 19.32
CA TYR A 135 3.88 8.03 19.72
C TYR A 135 2.91 6.85 19.64
N GLU A 136 1.62 7.03 19.93
CA GLU A 136 0.62 5.96 19.85
C GLU A 136 0.35 5.54 18.40
N GLU A 137 0.23 6.52 17.48
CA GLU A 137 0.06 6.27 16.05
C GLU A 137 1.32 5.59 15.46
N ALA A 138 2.51 6.04 15.86
CA ALA A 138 3.77 5.43 15.45
C ALA A 138 3.86 3.97 15.91
N LEU A 139 3.46 3.68 17.16
CA LEU A 139 3.47 2.33 17.71
C LEU A 139 2.56 1.38 16.92
N ALA A 140 1.32 1.79 16.62
CA ALA A 140 0.43 1.01 15.78
C ALA A 140 1.01 0.76 14.37
N THR A 141 1.72 1.74 13.82
CA THR A 141 2.38 1.62 12.52
C THR A 141 3.55 0.63 12.56
N PHE A 142 4.34 0.61 13.62
CA PHE A 142 5.42 -0.37 13.82
C PHE A 142 4.90 -1.79 14.04
N GLU A 143 3.78 -1.94 14.74
CA GLU A 143 3.10 -3.25 14.88
C GLU A 143 2.60 -3.79 13.55
N ARG A 144 2.01 -2.90 12.74
CA ARG A 144 1.63 -3.23 11.36
C ARG A 144 2.86 -3.63 10.53
N ALA A 145 3.98 -2.94 10.68
CA ALA A 145 5.21 -3.23 9.93
C ALA A 145 5.72 -4.67 10.17
N GLY A 146 5.55 -5.22 11.39
CA GLY A 146 5.91 -6.60 11.71
C GLY A 146 5.00 -7.67 11.09
N THR A 147 3.85 -7.28 10.55
CA THR A 147 2.91 -8.18 9.86
C THR A 147 3.11 -8.18 8.34
N LEU A 148 3.78 -7.15 7.81
CA LEU A 148 4.02 -6.96 6.39
C LEU A 148 5.21 -7.79 5.90
N PRO A 149 5.25 -8.13 4.59
CA PRO A 149 6.43 -8.75 4.01
C PRO A 149 7.63 -7.81 4.11
N GLY A 150 8.83 -8.36 4.28
CA GLY A 150 10.06 -7.55 4.30
C GLY A 150 10.36 -6.85 2.96
N SER A 151 11.30 -5.91 3.00
CA SER A 151 11.66 -5.03 1.88
C SER A 151 12.87 -5.48 1.04
N GLY A 152 13.66 -6.47 1.51
CA GLY A 152 14.96 -6.83 0.91
C GLY A 152 15.00 -7.17 -0.62
N PRO A 153 16.14 -7.63 -1.18
CA PRO A 153 16.24 -7.91 -2.62
C PRO A 153 15.48 -9.17 -3.07
N VAL A 154 14.71 -9.10 -4.18
CA VAL A 154 13.86 -10.20 -4.71
C VAL A 154 14.58 -11.56 -4.86
N ARG A 155 15.91 -11.55 -5.05
CA ARG A 155 16.75 -12.75 -5.23
C ARG A 155 16.65 -13.77 -4.07
N TYR A 156 16.28 -13.34 -2.87
CA TYR A 156 16.18 -14.21 -1.69
C TYR A 156 14.81 -14.90 -1.53
N ARG A 157 13.89 -14.75 -2.50
CA ARG A 157 12.55 -15.34 -2.41
C ARG A 157 12.56 -16.82 -2.79
N LYS A 158 11.97 -17.65 -1.94
CA LYS A 158 11.79 -19.09 -2.21
C LYS A 158 10.65 -19.27 -3.22
N SER A 159 10.94 -19.96 -4.33
CA SER A 159 9.93 -20.35 -5.32
C SER A 159 8.95 -21.35 -4.71
N VAL A 160 7.68 -21.24 -5.06
CA VAL A 160 6.64 -22.20 -4.68
C VAL A 160 6.38 -23.10 -5.88
N VAL A 161 6.63 -24.41 -5.71
CA VAL A 161 6.33 -25.42 -6.72
C VAL A 161 4.97 -26.04 -6.39
N ALA A 162 4.07 -26.07 -7.38
CA ALA A 162 2.79 -26.74 -7.24
C ALA A 162 2.98 -28.27 -7.31
N PRO A 163 2.18 -29.08 -6.58
CA PRO A 163 2.33 -30.54 -6.55
C PRO A 163 2.18 -31.21 -7.93
N ALA A 164 1.49 -30.57 -8.89
CA ALA A 164 1.51 -30.93 -10.30
C ALA A 164 1.15 -29.69 -11.15
N GLY A 165 2.15 -28.94 -11.62
CA GLY A 165 1.92 -27.77 -12.48
C GLY A 165 3.15 -26.83 -12.59
N PRO A 166 3.05 -25.75 -13.39
CA PRO A 166 4.06 -24.68 -13.40
C PRO A 166 4.17 -24.03 -12.01
N SER A 167 5.28 -23.33 -11.74
CA SER A 167 5.52 -22.69 -10.44
C SER A 167 4.35 -21.80 -10.02
N ALA A 168 3.86 -21.97 -8.78
CA ALA A 168 2.77 -21.17 -8.21
C ALA A 168 3.24 -19.76 -7.75
N GLY A 169 4.36 -19.28 -8.30
CA GLY A 169 5.00 -18.01 -7.95
C GLY A 169 6.05 -18.15 -6.85
N PHE A 170 6.17 -17.10 -6.03
CA PHE A 170 7.17 -16.98 -4.97
C PHE A 170 6.49 -16.69 -3.64
N LYS A 171 7.06 -17.20 -2.54
CA LYS A 171 6.59 -16.85 -1.18
C LYS A 171 6.68 -15.34 -0.94
N PRO A 172 5.86 -14.78 -0.03
CA PRO A 172 6.06 -13.42 0.47
C PRO A 172 7.46 -13.30 1.08
N ARG A 173 8.00 -12.09 1.12
CA ARG A 173 9.32 -11.89 1.70
C ARG A 173 9.24 -12.01 3.22
N GLU A 174 10.17 -12.79 3.78
CA GLU A 174 10.40 -12.86 5.22
C GLU A 174 11.07 -11.55 5.69
N LEU A 175 10.73 -11.07 6.88
CA LEU A 175 11.38 -9.90 7.48
C LEU A 175 12.88 -10.17 7.63
N SER A 176 13.70 -9.19 7.28
CA SER A 176 15.13 -9.27 7.58
C SER A 176 15.39 -9.03 9.06
N SER A 177 16.48 -9.57 9.60
CA SER A 177 16.88 -9.33 10.98
C SER A 177 17.01 -7.83 11.29
N GLY A 178 17.52 -7.03 10.35
CA GLY A 178 17.62 -5.58 10.49
C GLY A 178 16.26 -4.88 10.61
N GLU A 179 15.25 -5.31 9.85
CA GLU A 179 13.89 -4.78 9.95
C GLU A 179 13.24 -5.18 11.28
N GLU A 180 13.38 -6.44 11.71
CA GLU A 180 12.86 -6.90 13.00
C GLU A 180 13.48 -6.14 14.17
N ILE A 181 14.80 -5.92 14.15
CA ILE A 181 15.52 -5.11 15.13
C ILE A 181 15.00 -3.67 15.13
N ALA A 182 14.89 -3.04 13.95
CA ALA A 182 14.43 -1.67 13.83
C ALA A 182 13.01 -1.50 14.37
N ILE A 183 12.10 -2.42 14.06
CA ILE A 183 10.72 -2.40 14.58
C ILE A 183 10.73 -2.52 16.11
N ALA A 184 11.45 -3.51 16.66
CA ALA A 184 11.48 -3.77 18.09
C ALA A 184 12.10 -2.59 18.87
N TYR A 185 13.19 -2.02 18.37
CA TYR A 185 13.85 -0.87 19.00
C TYR A 185 12.96 0.38 18.94
N ASN A 186 12.39 0.70 17.77
CA ASN A 186 11.51 1.87 17.65
C ASN A 186 10.26 1.73 18.52
N LYS A 187 9.70 0.52 18.66
CA LYS A 187 8.63 0.24 19.62
C LYS A 187 9.06 0.53 21.06
N ALA A 188 10.28 0.15 21.44
CA ALA A 188 10.82 0.45 22.77
C ALA A 188 10.90 1.97 23.01
N CYS A 189 11.39 2.74 22.03
CA CYS A 189 11.42 4.21 22.11
C CYS A 189 10.01 4.82 22.21
N CYS A 190 9.02 4.33 21.45
CA CYS A 190 7.64 4.77 21.57
C CYS A 190 7.07 4.49 22.98
N HIS A 191 7.24 3.27 23.49
CA HIS A 191 6.77 2.89 24.82
C HIS A 191 7.44 3.72 25.93
N ALA A 192 8.73 4.01 25.79
CA ALA A 192 9.48 4.85 26.72
C ALA A 192 8.93 6.29 26.80
N ASN A 193 8.54 6.87 25.65
CA ASN A 193 7.94 8.21 25.57
C ASN A 193 6.49 8.24 26.09
N ILE A 194 5.74 7.16 25.90
CA ILE A 194 4.36 7.02 26.43
C ILE A 194 4.38 6.80 27.95
N GLY A 195 5.46 6.24 28.50
CA GLY A 195 5.59 5.88 29.92
C GLY A 195 5.30 4.41 30.24
N ASN A 196 5.15 3.57 29.20
CA ASN A 196 4.91 2.13 29.35
C ASN A 196 6.24 1.39 29.49
N VAL A 197 6.83 1.45 30.68
CA VAL A 197 8.18 0.95 30.95
C VAL A 197 8.29 -0.57 30.71
N GLU A 198 7.27 -1.35 31.06
CA GLU A 198 7.33 -2.81 30.97
C GLU A 198 7.37 -3.29 29.52
N GLU A 199 6.45 -2.80 28.69
CA GLU A 199 6.40 -3.10 27.26
C GLU A 199 7.60 -2.53 26.51
N GLY A 200 8.13 -1.39 26.96
CA GLY A 200 9.36 -0.79 26.45
C GLY A 200 10.56 -1.70 26.67
N LEU A 201 10.75 -2.21 27.89
CA LEU A 201 11.83 -3.15 28.21
C LEU A 201 11.67 -4.49 27.48
N ALA A 202 10.45 -5.00 27.34
CA ALA A 202 10.17 -6.23 26.59
C ALA A 202 10.50 -6.07 25.09
N SER A 203 10.18 -4.90 24.52
CA SER A 203 10.50 -4.57 23.12
C SER A 203 12.01 -4.41 22.93
N LEU A 204 12.70 -3.75 23.87
CA LEU A 204 14.16 -3.60 23.84
C LEU A 204 14.87 -4.96 23.92
N LEU A 205 14.42 -5.84 24.83
CA LEU A 205 14.91 -7.21 24.93
C LEU A 205 14.77 -7.95 23.60
N THR A 206 13.62 -7.82 22.96
CA THR A 206 13.37 -8.45 21.64
C THR A 206 14.38 -7.96 20.60
N ALA A 207 14.71 -6.67 20.59
CA ALA A 207 15.73 -6.13 19.67
C ALA A 207 17.12 -6.74 19.92
N LEU A 208 17.51 -6.89 21.19
CA LEU A 208 18.79 -7.48 21.59
C LEU A 208 18.88 -8.97 21.23
N GLU A 209 17.80 -9.74 21.44
CA GLU A 209 17.73 -11.15 21.09
C GLU A 209 17.84 -11.37 19.57
N ARG A 210 17.37 -10.41 18.76
CA ARG A 210 17.53 -10.43 17.30
C ARG A 210 18.93 -10.03 16.84
N GLY A 211 19.80 -9.60 17.75
CA GLY A 211 21.21 -9.33 17.49
C GLY A 211 21.55 -7.85 17.39
N TYR A 212 20.76 -6.96 17.99
CA TYR A 212 21.16 -5.55 18.11
C TYR A 212 22.41 -5.42 18.99
N ASP A 213 23.48 -4.88 18.41
CA ASP A 213 24.84 -4.87 18.98
C ASP A 213 25.35 -3.46 19.32
N GLN A 214 24.54 -2.43 19.09
CA GLN A 214 24.90 -1.03 19.36
C GLN A 214 24.63 -0.64 20.81
N TYR A 215 25.21 -1.37 21.77
CA TYR A 215 25.04 -1.11 23.21
C TYR A 215 25.40 0.32 23.64
N PRO A 216 26.47 0.96 23.12
CA PRO A 216 26.76 2.35 23.46
C PRO A 216 25.66 3.31 23.03
N ALA A 217 24.97 3.02 21.92
CA ALA A 217 23.85 3.82 21.45
C ALA A 217 22.66 3.72 22.42
N ILE A 218 22.32 2.49 22.86
CA ILE A 218 21.26 2.26 23.87
C ILE A 218 21.53 3.07 25.14
N ARG A 219 22.76 3.05 25.65
CA ARG A 219 23.10 3.78 26.88
C ARG A 219 23.08 5.30 26.74
N ALA A 220 23.34 5.83 25.54
CA ALA A 220 23.37 7.26 25.27
C ALA A 220 22.02 7.82 24.82
N ASP A 221 21.11 6.97 24.36
CA ASP A 221 19.83 7.39 23.78
C ASP A 221 18.93 8.08 24.83
N ALA A 222 18.45 9.26 24.44
CA ALA A 222 17.57 10.09 25.26
C ALA A 222 16.14 9.54 25.28
N ASP A 223 15.72 8.88 24.20
CA ASP A 223 14.34 8.42 24.03
C ASP A 223 13.99 7.29 24.99
N ILE A 224 14.98 6.48 25.37
CA ILE A 224 14.82 5.38 26.32
C ILE A 224 15.27 5.73 27.74
N ALA A 225 15.47 7.02 28.04
CA ALA A 225 15.93 7.45 29.37
C ALA A 225 15.03 6.91 30.49
N SER A 226 13.71 6.92 30.29
CA SER A 226 12.73 6.35 31.23
C SER A 226 12.92 4.85 31.46
N LEU A 227 13.35 4.09 30.46
CA LEU A 227 13.62 2.66 30.59
C LEU A 227 14.92 2.41 31.37
N ARG A 228 15.92 3.31 31.26
CA ARG A 228 17.22 3.19 31.94
C ARG A 228 17.14 3.42 33.45
N GLU A 229 16.11 4.10 33.93
CA GLU A 229 15.88 4.32 35.36
C GLU A 229 15.45 3.03 36.08
N ASP A 230 14.90 2.06 35.34
CA ASP A 230 14.45 0.79 35.89
C ASP A 230 15.64 -0.16 36.14
N SER A 231 15.66 -0.78 37.33
CA SER A 231 16.68 -1.77 37.70
C SER A 231 16.79 -2.97 36.74
N ARG A 232 15.69 -3.33 36.05
CA ARG A 232 15.63 -4.42 35.07
C ARG A 232 16.46 -4.12 33.81
N PHE A 233 16.66 -2.85 33.47
CA PHE A 233 17.45 -2.46 32.30
C PHE A 233 18.90 -2.93 32.40
N GLU A 234 19.55 -2.70 33.54
CA GLU A 234 20.94 -3.13 33.74
C GLU A 234 21.08 -4.66 33.74
N VAL A 235 20.05 -5.40 34.21
CA VAL A 235 20.02 -6.87 34.14
C VAL A 235 19.98 -7.34 32.68
N ILE A 236 19.18 -6.68 31.83
CA ILE A 236 19.11 -6.97 30.40
C ILE A 236 20.47 -6.65 29.75
N MET A 237 21.03 -5.46 29.99
CA MET A 237 22.31 -5.05 29.41
C MET A 237 23.47 -5.97 29.83
N ALA A 238 23.56 -6.36 31.09
CA ALA A 238 24.61 -7.25 31.59
C ALA A 238 24.64 -8.62 30.91
N ARG A 239 23.50 -9.06 30.33
CA ARG A 239 23.40 -10.31 29.60
C ARG A 239 23.92 -10.23 28.17
N PHE A 240 23.73 -9.10 27.49
CA PHE A 240 24.06 -8.94 26.07
C PHE A 240 25.37 -8.20 25.83
N GLU A 241 25.74 -7.25 26.69
CA GLU A 241 27.01 -6.55 26.54
C GLU A 241 28.18 -7.53 26.72
N PRO A 242 29.12 -7.59 25.76
CA PRO A 242 30.35 -8.36 25.90
C PRO A 242 31.31 -7.63 26.87
N GLN A 243 30.89 -7.40 28.10
CA GLN A 243 31.75 -6.92 29.18
C GLN A 243 32.21 -8.11 30.04
N SER A 244 33.41 -8.55 29.65
CA SER A 244 34.41 -9.31 30.41
C SER A 244 34.11 -9.44 31.91
N THR A 245 33.96 -10.66 32.41
CA THR A 245 33.81 -11.11 33.81
C THR A 245 32.40 -11.10 34.44
N LEU A 246 31.60 -10.03 34.35
CA LEU A 246 30.26 -9.99 34.97
C LEU A 246 29.20 -10.77 34.19
N GLY A 247 29.22 -10.68 32.86
CA GLY A 247 28.35 -11.51 32.00
C GLY A 247 28.62 -13.01 32.15
N LYS A 248 29.89 -13.40 32.38
CA LYS A 248 30.27 -14.79 32.68
C LYS A 248 29.74 -15.28 34.04
N LEU A 249 29.64 -14.37 35.02
CA LEU A 249 29.11 -14.68 36.35
C LEU A 249 27.58 -14.79 36.32
N PHE A 250 26.91 -13.91 35.58
CA PHE A 250 25.46 -13.94 35.40
C PHE A 250 25.02 -15.15 34.58
N ASP A 251 25.73 -15.50 33.51
CA ASP A 251 25.45 -16.71 32.72
C ASP A 251 25.70 -18.00 33.54
N ALA A 252 26.62 -17.97 34.50
CA ALA A 252 26.83 -19.08 35.43
C ALA A 252 25.74 -19.21 36.51
N PHE A 253 25.05 -18.12 36.89
CA PHE A 253 24.08 -18.12 37.99
C PHE A 253 22.62 -18.09 37.51
N ASN A 254 22.35 -17.43 36.38
CA ASN A 254 21.03 -17.19 35.77
C ASN A 254 20.98 -17.54 34.28
N GLY A 255 22.03 -18.19 33.73
CA GLY A 255 22.05 -18.63 32.34
C GLY A 255 20.92 -19.62 32.03
N PRO A 256 20.44 -19.66 30.77
CA PRO A 256 19.28 -20.45 30.39
C PRO A 256 19.55 -21.94 30.63
N LYS A 257 18.80 -22.55 31.55
CA LYS A 257 18.79 -24.01 31.72
C LYS A 257 18.35 -24.63 30.40
N LYS A 258 19.15 -25.56 29.87
CA LYS A 258 18.87 -26.25 28.58
C LYS A 258 17.41 -26.68 28.50
N GLY A 259 16.67 -26.16 27.52
CA GLY A 259 15.31 -26.57 27.20
C GLY A 259 14.19 -25.59 27.54
N VAL A 260 14.48 -24.40 28.10
CA VAL A 260 13.47 -23.36 28.38
C VAL A 260 13.66 -22.18 27.42
N SER A 261 12.58 -21.71 26.80
CA SER A 261 12.58 -20.51 25.93
C SER A 261 13.12 -19.31 26.70
N MET A 262 13.99 -18.48 26.08
CA MET A 262 14.59 -17.31 26.72
C MET A 262 13.54 -16.32 27.26
N LEU A 263 12.36 -16.30 26.65
CA LEU A 263 11.20 -15.49 27.05
C LEU A 263 10.58 -15.93 28.39
N ASP A 264 10.55 -17.23 28.72
CA ASP A 264 9.94 -17.73 29.96
C ASP A 264 10.83 -17.51 31.18
N GLY A 265 12.16 -17.49 30.98
CA GLY A 265 13.11 -17.14 32.04
C GLY A 265 12.97 -15.68 32.49
N ILE A 266 12.59 -14.79 31.56
CA ILE A 266 12.47 -13.34 31.83
C ILE A 266 11.06 -12.96 32.29
N LYS A 267 9.99 -13.65 31.87
CA LYS A 267 8.66 -13.46 32.46
C LYS A 267 8.66 -13.60 33.99
N ASN A 268 9.44 -14.54 34.52
CA ASN A 268 9.65 -14.69 35.96
C ASN A 268 10.38 -13.51 36.64
N ILE A 269 11.03 -12.62 35.86
CA ILE A 269 11.65 -11.36 36.33
C ILE A 269 10.63 -10.21 36.30
N PHE A 270 9.66 -10.24 35.38
CA PHE A 270 8.60 -9.23 35.27
C PHE A 270 7.33 -9.56 36.11
N GLU A 271 7.12 -10.81 36.52
CA GLU A 271 5.96 -11.25 37.34
C GLU A 271 6.19 -11.26 38.87
N LYS A 272 7.32 -10.72 39.36
CA LYS A 272 7.66 -10.63 40.79
C LYS A 272 7.65 -9.19 41.29
#